data_AF-A0A939FK29-F1
#
_entry.id   AF-A0A939FK29-F1
#
_cell.length_a   1.000
_cell.length_b   1.000
_cell.length_c   1.000
_cell.angle_alpha   90.00
_cell.angle_beta   90.00
_cell.angle_gamma   90.00
#
_symmetry.space_group_name_H-M   'P 1'
#
loop_
_entity.id
_entity.type
_entity.pdbx_description
1 polymer ?
#
loop_
_entity_poly.entity_id
_entity_poly.type
_entity_poly.pdbx_seq_one_letter_code
_entity_poly.pdbx_strand_id
1 'polypeptide(L)'
;MNSSISGTGAGALILDAKIRIYSWLEYFSGRRYGLIGAALARVVLGGVGLYFYLRDYFDRSFLWGPEGVWPWRNFTAPENEAFSLYSVAKTDAWFELVFHVGVIVALLFTLGWKTRITTALHYVFLWSLQQRNPLILDGGDNVTAIVLVFFIFIDSSACLSLDARIKRRKEVSSEGISMRKRILSPAPCRPPCCNSSSVHRLPSFGYVQSSR
;
A
#
# COMPACT_ATOMS: atom_id res chain seq x y z
N MET A 1 -57.21 17.34 -24.73
CA MET A 1 -56.98 16.51 -23.52
C MET A 1 -56.05 15.37 -23.88
N ASN A 2 -55.00 15.21 -23.08
CA ASN A 2 -54.12 14.05 -22.93
C ASN A 2 -53.21 13.65 -24.11
N SER A 3 -51.96 14.13 -24.05
CA SER A 3 -50.79 13.40 -24.55
C SER A 3 -50.06 12.77 -23.36
N SER A 4 -50.17 11.45 -23.30
CA SER A 4 -49.74 10.51 -22.27
C SER A 4 -48.21 10.31 -22.24
N ILE A 5 -47.64 10.64 -21.08
CA ILE A 5 -46.71 9.84 -20.27
C ILE A 5 -46.22 8.55 -20.97
N SER A 6 -45.17 8.60 -21.80
CA SER A 6 -44.45 7.42 -22.29
C SER A 6 -42.95 7.41 -21.93
N GLY A 7 -42.46 8.44 -21.25
CA GLY A 7 -41.04 8.61 -20.90
C GLY A 7 -40.61 8.05 -19.54
N THR A 8 -41.54 7.62 -18.68
CA THR A 8 -41.24 7.27 -17.27
C THR A 8 -40.60 5.90 -17.09
N GLY A 9 -40.92 4.91 -17.95
CA GLY A 9 -40.45 3.53 -17.78
C GLY A 9 -38.98 3.31 -18.14
N ALA A 10 -38.51 3.86 -19.26
CA ALA A 10 -37.12 3.74 -19.69
C ALA A 10 -36.16 4.52 -18.76
N GLY A 11 -36.59 5.71 -18.31
CA GLY A 11 -35.84 6.51 -17.35
C GLY A 11 -35.71 5.82 -15.99
N ALA A 12 -36.79 5.20 -15.49
CA ALA A 12 -36.78 4.46 -14.25
C ALA A 12 -35.89 3.21 -14.31
N LEU A 13 -35.91 2.45 -15.41
CA LEU A 13 -35.04 1.29 -15.60
C LEU A 13 -33.55 1.66 -15.65
N ILE A 14 -33.20 2.75 -16.33
CA ILE A 14 -31.81 3.24 -16.36
C ILE A 14 -31.38 3.74 -14.97
N LEU A 15 -32.28 4.39 -14.24
CA LEU A 15 -31.99 4.88 -12.90
C LEU A 15 -31.80 3.71 -11.91
N ASP A 16 -32.64 2.69 -11.95
CA ASP A 16 -32.49 1.48 -11.13
C ASP A 16 -31.23 0.69 -11.47
N ALA A 17 -30.89 0.57 -12.76
CA ALA A 17 -29.64 -0.03 -13.18
C ALA A 17 -28.43 0.76 -12.66
N LYS A 18 -28.47 2.09 -12.74
CA LYS A 18 -27.44 2.96 -12.14
C LYS A 18 -27.35 2.78 -10.64
N ILE A 19 -28.47 2.82 -9.90
CA ILE A 19 -28.48 2.67 -8.44
C ILE A 19 -27.96 1.29 -8.01
N ARG A 20 -28.33 0.21 -8.72
CA ARG A 20 -27.77 -1.12 -8.49
C ARG A 20 -26.27 -1.17 -8.77
N ILE A 21 -25.81 -0.55 -9.85
CA ILE A 21 -24.38 -0.49 -10.19
C ILE A 21 -23.60 0.33 -9.17
N TYR A 22 -24.10 1.50 -8.75
CA TYR A 22 -23.45 2.35 -7.75
C TYR A 22 -23.42 1.70 -6.38
N SER A 23 -24.52 1.09 -5.92
CA SER A 23 -24.54 0.36 -4.64
C SER A 23 -23.64 -0.88 -4.64
N TRP A 24 -23.53 -1.57 -5.78
CA TRP A 24 -22.58 -2.68 -5.94
C TRP A 24 -21.14 -2.17 -5.95
N LEU A 25 -20.85 -1.09 -6.69
CA LEU A 25 -19.55 -0.42 -6.68
C LEU A 25 -19.17 0.08 -5.28
N GLU A 26 -20.10 0.65 -4.51
CA GLU A 26 -19.86 1.07 -3.13
C GLU A 26 -19.65 -0.12 -2.19
N TYR A 27 -20.35 -1.23 -2.40
CA TYR A 27 -20.12 -2.47 -1.66
C TYR A 27 -18.70 -3.01 -1.89
N PHE A 28 -18.26 -3.08 -3.16
CA PHE A 28 -16.90 -3.48 -3.53
C PHE A 28 -15.83 -2.45 -3.11
N SER A 29 -16.16 -1.16 -3.20
CA SER A 29 -15.28 -0.04 -2.80
C SER A 29 -15.32 0.24 -1.30
N GLY A 30 -16.11 -0.52 -0.54
CA GLY A 30 -16.16 -0.42 0.91
C GLY A 30 -14.75 -0.44 1.50
N ARG A 31 -14.47 0.47 2.44
CA ARG A 31 -13.13 0.81 2.95
C ARG A 31 -12.29 -0.38 3.43
N ARG A 32 -12.91 -1.53 3.73
CA ARG A 32 -12.21 -2.77 4.12
C ARG A 32 -11.80 -3.65 2.94
N TYR A 33 -12.58 -3.73 1.86
CA TYR A 33 -12.28 -4.57 0.70
C TYR A 33 -11.27 -3.91 -0.25
N GLY A 34 -11.32 -2.59 -0.41
CA GLY A 34 -10.33 -1.86 -1.21
C GLY A 34 -8.89 -2.04 -0.70
N LEU A 35 -8.70 -2.16 0.62
CA LEU A 35 -7.39 -2.42 1.22
C LEU A 35 -6.89 -3.84 0.94
N ILE A 36 -7.78 -4.82 0.82
CA ILE A 36 -7.44 -6.21 0.45
C ILE A 36 -7.06 -6.26 -1.02
N GLY A 37 -7.83 -5.60 -1.89
CA GLY A 37 -7.53 -5.48 -3.32
C GLY A 37 -6.15 -4.86 -3.57
N ALA A 38 -5.84 -3.74 -2.90
CA ALA A 38 -4.53 -3.12 -2.97
C ALA A 38 -3.40 -4.04 -2.46
N ALA A 39 -3.65 -4.82 -1.41
CA ALA A 39 -2.66 -5.76 -0.90
C ALA A 39 -2.41 -6.93 -1.86
N LEU A 40 -3.46 -7.47 -2.49
CA LEU A 40 -3.34 -8.52 -3.50
C LEU A 40 -2.64 -8.02 -4.76
N ALA A 41 -3.03 -6.84 -5.25
CA ALA A 41 -2.37 -6.21 -6.39
C ALA A 41 -0.87 -6.01 -6.13
N ARG A 42 -0.47 -5.61 -4.91
CA ARG A 42 0.94 -5.52 -4.52
C ARG A 42 1.68 -6.86 -4.65
N VAL A 43 1.08 -7.94 -4.14
CA VAL A 43 1.68 -9.29 -4.20
C VAL A 43 1.79 -9.77 -5.65
N VAL A 44 0.78 -9.49 -6.48
CA VAL A 44 0.81 -9.83 -7.91
C VAL A 44 1.89 -9.03 -8.63
N LEU A 45 1.92 -7.70 -8.49
CA LEU A 45 2.91 -6.84 -9.15
C LEU A 45 4.35 -7.19 -8.71
N GLY A 46 4.56 -7.36 -7.42
CA GLY A 46 5.87 -7.76 -6.89
C GLY A 46 6.24 -9.19 -7.30
N GLY A 47 5.27 -10.10 -7.35
CA GLY A 47 5.46 -11.47 -7.81
C GLY A 47 5.82 -11.55 -9.30
N VAL A 48 5.20 -10.73 -10.14
CA VAL A 48 5.56 -10.60 -11.56
C VAL A 48 6.99 -10.10 -11.71
N GLY A 49 7.35 -9.02 -11.01
CA GLY A 49 8.72 -8.51 -11.02
C GLY A 49 9.74 -9.54 -10.52
N LEU A 50 9.44 -10.24 -9.43
CA LEU A 50 10.30 -11.30 -8.89
C LEU A 50 10.40 -12.49 -9.86
N TYR A 51 9.30 -12.87 -10.51
CA TYR A 51 9.27 -13.92 -11.52
C TYR A 51 10.20 -13.60 -12.69
N PHE A 52 10.21 -12.36 -13.20
CA PHE A 52 11.16 -11.94 -14.23
C PHE A 52 12.61 -12.19 -13.82
N TYR A 53 12.99 -11.74 -12.63
CA TYR A 53 14.36 -11.96 -12.12
C TYR A 53 14.72 -13.44 -11.92
N LEU A 54 13.78 -14.26 -11.44
CA LEU A 54 14.01 -15.68 -11.17
C LEU A 54 14.07 -16.52 -12.45
N ARG A 55 13.17 -16.24 -13.41
CA ARG A 55 13.15 -16.88 -14.72
C ARG A 55 14.49 -16.68 -15.44
N ASP A 56 14.98 -15.44 -15.42
CA ASP A 56 16.19 -15.06 -16.15
C ASP A 56 17.49 -15.29 -15.35
N TYR A 57 17.42 -15.89 -14.16
CA TYR A 57 18.55 -15.98 -13.24
C TYR A 57 19.74 -16.77 -13.80
N PHE A 58 19.45 -17.87 -14.52
CA PHE A 58 20.47 -18.76 -15.08
C PHE A 58 21.17 -18.16 -16.30
N ASP A 59 20.41 -17.49 -17.17
CA ASP A 59 20.92 -16.88 -18.41
C ASP A 59 21.15 -15.35 -18.28
N ARG A 60 21.25 -14.83 -17.05
CA ARG A 60 21.25 -13.39 -16.76
C ARG A 60 22.35 -12.63 -17.50
N SER A 61 23.55 -13.20 -17.60
CA SER A 61 24.71 -12.57 -18.24
C SER A 61 24.53 -12.50 -19.76
N PHE A 62 23.89 -13.51 -20.34
CA PHE A 62 23.57 -13.53 -21.76
C PHE A 62 22.44 -12.57 -22.12
N LEU A 63 21.38 -12.52 -21.33
CA LEU A 63 20.19 -11.70 -21.62
C LEU A 63 20.38 -10.22 -21.29
N TRP A 64 21.02 -9.92 -20.15
CA TRP A 64 21.03 -8.58 -19.56
C TRP A 64 22.44 -8.01 -19.33
N GLY A 65 23.49 -8.83 -19.48
CA GLY A 65 24.87 -8.46 -19.19
C GLY A 65 25.45 -7.37 -20.12
N PRO A 66 26.66 -6.86 -19.83
CA PRO A 66 27.33 -5.82 -20.63
C PRO A 66 27.54 -6.16 -22.10
N GLU A 67 27.84 -7.43 -22.36
CA GLU A 67 28.07 -7.99 -23.70
C GLU A 67 26.97 -9.00 -24.08
N GLY A 68 25.78 -8.85 -23.49
CA GLY A 68 24.63 -9.71 -23.78
C GLY A 68 24.01 -9.46 -25.16
N VAL A 69 22.82 -10.03 -25.38
CA VAL A 69 22.05 -9.90 -26.64
C VAL A 69 21.93 -8.44 -27.11
N TRP A 70 21.82 -7.50 -26.16
CA TRP A 70 21.90 -6.08 -26.44
C TRP A 70 23.20 -5.50 -25.83
N PRO A 71 24.20 -5.13 -26.65
CA PRO A 71 25.50 -4.67 -26.16
C PRO A 71 25.47 -3.30 -25.49
N TRP A 72 26.40 -3.06 -24.56
CA TRP A 72 26.48 -1.83 -23.77
C TRP A 72 26.45 -0.52 -24.59
N ARG A 73 27.12 -0.53 -25.75
CA ARG A 73 27.23 0.62 -26.65
C ARG A 73 25.88 1.13 -27.17
N ASN A 74 24.91 0.24 -27.34
CA ASN A 74 23.60 0.64 -27.85
C ASN A 74 22.81 1.44 -26.80
N PHE A 75 23.06 1.26 -25.50
CA PHE A 75 22.36 2.02 -24.44
C PHE A 75 22.93 3.41 -24.21
N THR A 76 24.25 3.57 -24.38
CA THR A 76 24.95 4.85 -24.19
C THR A 76 24.99 5.69 -25.46
N ALA A 77 24.36 5.21 -26.53
CA ALA A 77 24.26 5.95 -27.78
C ALA A 77 23.48 7.26 -27.53
N PRO A 78 23.87 8.38 -28.16
CA PRO A 78 23.22 9.68 -27.94
C PRO A 78 21.72 9.67 -28.21
N GLU A 79 21.26 8.79 -29.11
CA GLU A 79 19.83 8.59 -29.42
C GLU A 79 19.01 7.96 -28.28
N ASN A 80 19.64 7.34 -27.28
CA ASN A 80 18.95 6.71 -26.16
C ASN A 80 18.99 7.61 -24.91
N GLU A 81 17.94 8.42 -24.74
CA GLU A 81 17.76 9.30 -23.57
C GLU A 81 17.21 8.56 -22.33
N ALA A 82 16.95 7.26 -22.43
CA ALA A 82 16.33 6.49 -21.36
C ALA A 82 17.31 6.19 -20.21
N PHE A 83 16.95 6.62 -19.00
CA PHE A 83 17.73 6.34 -17.79
C PHE A 83 17.59 4.87 -17.36
N SER A 84 18.72 4.18 -17.17
CA SER A 84 18.81 2.82 -16.62
C SER A 84 19.97 2.71 -15.62
N LEU A 85 19.73 2.10 -14.46
CA LEU A 85 20.79 1.79 -13.47
C LEU A 85 21.93 0.94 -14.04
N TYR A 86 21.64 0.14 -15.07
CA TYR A 86 22.61 -0.73 -15.72
C TYR A 86 23.53 -0.01 -16.73
N SER A 87 23.27 1.26 -17.06
CA SER A 87 24.14 2.05 -17.95
C SER A 87 25.25 2.78 -17.19
N VAL A 88 25.14 2.90 -15.86
CA VAL A 88 26.07 3.66 -14.99
C VAL A 88 27.50 3.13 -15.06
N ALA A 89 27.69 1.81 -15.11
CA ALA A 89 29.00 1.20 -15.23
C ALA A 89 28.93 -0.07 -16.10
N LYS A 90 29.95 -0.28 -16.92
CA LYS A 90 30.08 -1.44 -17.83
C LYS A 90 30.52 -2.73 -17.10
N THR A 91 31.01 -2.65 -15.87
CA THR A 91 31.62 -3.78 -15.17
C THR A 91 30.61 -4.89 -14.85
N ASP A 92 30.97 -6.15 -15.09
CA ASP A 92 30.14 -7.32 -14.75
C ASP A 92 29.75 -7.35 -13.26
N ALA A 93 30.67 -6.97 -12.37
CA ALA A 93 30.40 -6.88 -10.94
C ALA A 93 29.29 -5.86 -10.60
N TRP A 94 29.20 -4.75 -11.34
CA TRP A 94 28.12 -3.77 -11.15
C TRP A 94 26.78 -4.34 -11.62
N PHE A 95 26.78 -5.00 -12.78
CA PHE A 95 25.60 -5.69 -13.29
C PHE A 95 25.08 -6.71 -12.27
N GLU A 96 25.94 -7.58 -11.74
CA GLU A 96 25.53 -8.58 -10.75
C GLU A 96 25.00 -7.93 -9.48
N LEU A 97 25.65 -6.87 -8.99
CA LEU A 97 25.18 -6.13 -7.81
C LEU A 97 23.77 -5.58 -8.03
N VAL A 98 23.55 -4.82 -9.11
CA VAL A 98 22.25 -4.19 -9.41
C VAL A 98 21.17 -5.24 -9.62
N PHE A 99 21.48 -6.34 -10.31
CA PHE A 99 20.54 -7.43 -10.54
C PHE A 99 20.10 -8.09 -9.23
N HIS A 100 21.05 -8.48 -8.36
CA HIS A 100 20.72 -9.11 -7.08
C HIS A 100 20.00 -8.15 -6.12
N VAL A 101 20.37 -6.87 -6.09
CA VAL A 101 19.63 -5.85 -5.33
C VAL A 101 18.22 -5.70 -5.87
N GLY A 102 18.02 -5.74 -7.19
CA GLY A 102 16.70 -5.77 -7.82
C GLY A 102 15.82 -6.93 -7.34
N VAL A 103 16.38 -8.15 -7.25
CA VAL A 103 15.69 -9.33 -6.71
C VAL A 103 15.27 -9.11 -5.26
N ILE A 104 16.19 -8.60 -4.43
CA ILE A 104 15.92 -8.33 -3.00
C ILE A 104 14.82 -7.27 -2.85
N VAL A 105 14.86 -6.21 -3.65
CA VAL A 105 13.84 -5.15 -3.66
C VAL A 105 12.48 -5.70 -4.09
N ALA A 106 12.42 -6.53 -5.13
CA ALA A 106 11.18 -7.18 -5.58
C ALA A 106 10.60 -8.08 -4.48
N LEU A 107 11.45 -8.83 -3.78
CA LEU A 107 11.05 -9.65 -2.63
C LEU A 107 10.49 -8.77 -1.49
N LEU A 108 11.20 -7.71 -1.10
CA LEU A 108 10.79 -6.78 -0.05
C LEU A 108 9.46 -6.09 -0.38
N PHE A 109 9.27 -5.69 -1.64
CA PHE A 109 8.03 -5.12 -2.13
C PHE A 109 6.87 -6.13 -2.09
N THR A 110 7.12 -7.38 -2.47
CA THR A 110 6.16 -8.50 -2.38
C THR A 110 5.79 -8.86 -0.94
N LEU A 111 6.73 -8.72 -0.01
CA LEU A 111 6.48 -8.87 1.43
C LEU A 111 5.81 -7.64 2.06
N GLY A 112 5.92 -6.47 1.42
CA GLY A 112 5.31 -5.23 1.87
C GLY A 112 6.03 -4.61 3.05
N TRP A 113 7.37 -4.66 3.05
CA TRP A 113 8.20 -4.00 4.04
C TRP A 113 8.46 -2.55 3.63
N LYS A 114 8.16 -1.54 4.46
CA LYS A 114 8.28 -0.11 4.10
C LYS A 114 7.71 0.21 2.72
N THR A 115 6.44 -0.17 2.52
CA THR A 115 5.78 -0.24 1.20
C THR A 115 6.12 0.92 0.28
N ARG A 116 5.99 2.18 0.73
CA ARG A 116 6.26 3.37 -0.10
C ARG A 116 7.68 3.41 -0.69
N ILE A 117 8.69 3.11 0.13
CA ILE A 117 10.10 3.12 -0.32
C ILE A 117 10.34 1.94 -1.25
N THR A 118 9.86 0.75 -0.87
CA THR A 118 10.05 -0.44 -1.69
C THR A 118 9.31 -0.39 -3.02
N THR A 119 8.15 0.27 -3.10
CA THR A 119 7.44 0.47 -4.37
C THR A 119 8.26 1.35 -5.30
N ALA A 120 8.75 2.49 -4.81
CA ALA A 120 9.56 3.40 -5.60
C ALA A 120 10.86 2.72 -6.07
N LEU A 121 11.55 2.01 -5.17
CA LEU A 121 12.73 1.23 -5.55
C LEU A 121 12.37 0.16 -6.58
N HIS A 122 11.32 -0.62 -6.35
CA HIS A 122 10.92 -1.69 -7.26
C HIS A 122 10.59 -1.16 -8.67
N TYR A 123 9.88 -0.03 -8.75
CA TYR A 123 9.65 0.68 -10.01
C TYR A 123 10.95 1.05 -10.70
N VAL A 124 11.89 1.69 -10.00
CA VAL A 124 13.17 2.13 -10.60
C VAL A 124 14.00 0.94 -11.10
N PHE A 125 14.06 -0.15 -10.33
CA PHE A 125 14.78 -1.37 -10.73
C PHE A 125 14.11 -2.06 -11.92
N LEU A 126 12.77 -2.20 -11.91
CA LEU A 126 12.02 -2.81 -13.00
C LEU A 126 12.16 -1.97 -14.28
N TRP A 127 11.95 -0.66 -14.20
CA TRP A 127 12.14 0.28 -15.31
C TRP A 127 13.56 0.21 -15.87
N SER A 128 14.57 0.18 -15.00
CA SER A 128 15.97 0.06 -15.44
C SER A 128 16.24 -1.24 -16.18
N LEU A 129 15.63 -2.35 -15.74
CA LEU A 129 15.74 -3.64 -16.42
C LEU A 129 15.00 -3.62 -17.76
N GLN A 130 13.80 -3.04 -17.81
CA GLN A 130 13.03 -2.91 -19.04
C GLN A 130 13.78 -2.10 -20.12
N GLN A 131 14.40 -0.99 -19.73
CA GLN A 131 15.24 -0.19 -20.63
C GLN A 131 16.54 -0.88 -21.03
N ARG A 132 16.93 -1.95 -20.34
CA ARG A 132 18.13 -2.73 -20.66
C ARG A 132 17.93 -3.66 -21.86
N ASN A 133 16.71 -4.03 -22.21
CA ASN A 133 16.49 -4.84 -23.41
C ASN A 133 15.11 -4.56 -24.02
N PRO A 134 14.99 -3.50 -24.83
CA PRO A 134 13.72 -3.14 -25.45
C PRO A 134 13.23 -4.19 -26.47
N LEU A 135 14.08 -5.11 -26.93
CA LEU A 135 13.68 -6.14 -27.91
C LEU A 135 12.79 -7.23 -27.32
N ILE A 136 12.91 -7.49 -26.01
CA ILE A 136 12.17 -8.54 -25.32
C ILE A 136 10.88 -7.97 -24.71
N LEU A 137 10.78 -6.64 -24.64
CA LEU A 137 9.68 -5.94 -23.98
C LEU A 137 8.38 -6.02 -24.75
N ASP A 138 7.29 -6.20 -24.00
CA ASP A 138 5.94 -6.19 -24.55
C ASP A 138 5.09 -5.01 -24.03
N GLY A 139 3.84 -4.92 -24.49
CA GLY A 139 2.90 -3.90 -24.03
C GLY A 139 2.51 -4.04 -22.55
N GLY A 140 2.56 -5.25 -22.00
CA GLY A 140 2.26 -5.55 -20.60
C GLY A 140 3.33 -5.01 -19.64
N ASP A 141 4.59 -4.99 -20.05
CA ASP A 141 5.69 -4.38 -19.30
C ASP A 141 5.47 -2.88 -19.08
N ASN A 142 5.00 -2.18 -20.12
CA ASN A 142 4.64 -0.76 -20.04
C ASN A 142 3.45 -0.53 -19.09
N VAL A 143 2.42 -1.38 -19.16
CA VAL A 143 1.28 -1.31 -18.25
C VAL A 143 1.75 -1.53 -16.81
N THR A 144 2.65 -2.48 -16.57
CA THR A 144 3.19 -2.77 -15.24
C THR A 144 3.95 -1.57 -14.68
N ALA A 145 4.77 -0.90 -15.51
CA ALA A 145 5.47 0.33 -15.13
C ALA A 145 4.49 1.46 -14.74
N ILE A 146 3.46 1.69 -15.56
CA ILE A 146 2.43 2.71 -15.28
C ILE A 146 1.68 2.41 -13.98
N VAL A 147 1.26 1.16 -13.79
CA VAL A 147 0.55 0.73 -12.57
C VAL A 147 1.45 0.90 -11.35
N LEU A 148 2.74 0.59 -11.44
CA LEU A 148 3.70 0.79 -10.36
C LEU A 148 3.84 2.26 -9.97
N VAL A 149 3.86 3.19 -10.93
CA VAL A 149 3.87 4.63 -10.64
C VAL A 149 2.64 5.02 -9.84
N PHE A 150 1.45 4.58 -10.24
CA PHE A 150 0.24 4.82 -9.46
C PHE A 150 0.31 4.18 -8.06
N PHE A 151 0.93 3.00 -7.96
CA PHE A 151 1.11 2.29 -6.71
C PHE A 151 2.02 2.99 -5.70
N ILE A 152 2.88 3.92 -6.14
CA ILE A 152 3.68 4.77 -5.23
C ILE A 152 2.75 5.68 -4.41
N PHE A 153 1.63 6.11 -4.98
CA PHE A 153 0.65 6.99 -4.33
C PHE A 153 -0.43 6.21 -3.54
N ILE A 154 -0.60 4.91 -3.82
CA ILE A 154 -1.59 4.07 -3.14
C ILE A 154 -1.03 3.55 -1.82
N ASP A 155 -1.76 3.78 -0.72
CA ASP A 155 -1.41 3.20 0.57
C ASP A 155 -1.81 1.71 0.66
N SER A 156 -0.95 0.84 0.13
CA SER A 156 -1.10 -0.61 0.19
C SER A 156 -0.61 -1.22 1.52
N SER A 157 -0.24 -0.38 2.51
CA SER A 157 0.35 -0.85 3.77
C SER A 157 -0.67 -1.40 4.77
N ALA A 158 -1.96 -1.11 4.59
CA ALA A 158 -2.97 -1.35 5.62
C ALA A 158 -3.33 -2.84 5.83
N CYS A 159 -3.14 -3.70 4.82
CA CYS A 159 -3.45 -5.14 4.89
C CYS A 159 -2.32 -5.98 4.28
N LEU A 160 -2.04 -7.14 4.89
CA LEU A 160 -1.04 -8.13 4.43
C LEU A 160 0.42 -7.61 4.29
N SER A 161 0.77 -6.47 4.89
CA SER A 161 2.15 -5.99 4.99
C SER A 161 2.85 -6.53 6.24
N LEU A 162 4.17 -6.76 6.16
CA LEU A 162 4.97 -7.06 7.34
C LEU A 162 4.93 -5.90 8.35
N ASP A 163 4.88 -4.65 7.87
CA ASP A 163 4.79 -3.47 8.73
C ASP A 163 3.52 -3.47 9.60
N ALA A 164 2.36 -3.82 9.04
CA ALA A 164 1.11 -3.93 9.80
C ALA A 164 1.15 -5.08 10.81
N ARG A 165 1.90 -6.16 10.53
CA ARG A 165 2.13 -7.25 11.48
C ARG A 165 3.06 -6.82 12.63
N ILE A 166 4.13 -6.10 12.33
CA ILE A 166 5.08 -5.60 13.34
C ILE A 166 4.40 -4.59 14.27
N LYS A 167 3.61 -3.66 13.73
CA LYS A 167 2.85 -2.69 14.52
C LYS A 167 1.88 -3.36 15.49
N ARG A 168 1.08 -4.33 15.00
CA ARG A 168 0.18 -5.13 15.86
C ARG A 168 0.92 -5.87 16.96
N ARG A 169 2.09 -6.47 16.68
CA ARG A 169 2.89 -7.15 17.72
C ARG A 169 3.39 -6.18 18.80
N LYS A 170 3.81 -4.97 18.43
CA LYS A 170 4.24 -3.94 19.39
C LYS A 170 3.09 -3.47 20.27
N GLU A 171 1.90 -3.27 19.71
CA GLU A 171 0.70 -2.89 20.47
C GLU A 171 0.33 -3.95 21.52
N VAL A 172 0.27 -5.23 21.12
CA VAL A 172 0.01 -6.36 22.05
C VAL A 172 1.07 -6.45 23.16
N SER A 173 2.36 -6.29 22.82
CA SER A 173 3.43 -6.29 23.83
C SER A 173 3.30 -5.13 24.80
N SER A 174 2.88 -3.95 24.33
CA SER A 174 2.70 -2.76 25.17
C SER A 174 1.49 -2.88 26.10
N GLU A 175 0.39 -3.49 25.63
CA GLU A 175 -0.77 -3.82 26.47
C GLU A 175 -0.42 -4.86 27.55
N GLY A 176 0.36 -5.90 27.20
CA GLY A 176 0.83 -6.88 28.19
C GLY A 176 1.70 -6.25 29.29
N ILE A 177 2.57 -5.31 28.92
CA ILE A 177 3.39 -4.54 29.87
C ILE A 177 2.51 -3.60 30.73
N SER A 178 1.52 -2.93 30.12
CA SER A 178 0.54 -2.07 30.82
C SER A 178 -0.30 -2.85 31.84
N MET A 179 -0.85 -4.01 31.44
CA MET A 179 -1.60 -4.90 32.34
C MET A 179 -0.72 -5.40 33.49
N ARG A 180 0.51 -5.86 33.20
CA ARG A 180 1.45 -6.29 34.22
C ARG A 180 1.79 -5.16 35.20
N LYS A 181 1.91 -3.92 34.72
CA LYS A 181 2.14 -2.74 35.58
C LYS A 181 0.93 -2.41 36.47
N ARG A 182 -0.31 -2.59 35.99
CA ARG A 182 -1.53 -2.49 36.82
C ARG A 182 -1.63 -3.58 37.88
N ILE A 183 -1.15 -4.79 37.59
CA ILE A 183 -1.16 -5.92 38.54
C ILE A 183 -0.08 -5.73 39.61
N LEU A 184 1.13 -5.29 39.24
CA LEU A 184 2.26 -5.10 40.19
C LEU A 184 2.25 -3.76 40.94
N SER A 185 1.59 -2.73 40.43
CA SER A 185 1.22 -1.53 41.19
C SER A 185 -0.29 -1.51 41.35
N PRO A 186 -0.87 -2.34 42.25
CA PRO A 186 -2.25 -2.12 42.65
C PRO A 186 -2.31 -0.71 43.22
N ALA A 187 -3.09 0.17 42.58
CA ALA A 187 -3.38 1.46 43.17
C ALA A 187 -3.86 1.21 44.61
N PRO A 188 -3.35 1.94 45.62
CA PRO A 188 -3.85 1.77 46.97
C PRO A 188 -5.37 1.93 46.91
N CYS A 189 -6.08 0.92 47.41
CA CYS A 189 -7.54 0.93 47.48
C CYS A 189 -7.98 2.25 48.12
N ARG A 190 -8.43 3.23 47.32
CA ARG A 190 -9.26 4.29 47.84
C ARG A 190 -10.67 3.70 47.94
N PRO A 191 -11.17 3.47 49.16
CA PRO A 191 -12.51 2.91 49.31
C PRO A 191 -13.54 3.87 48.71
N PRO A 192 -14.49 3.37 47.90
CA PRO A 192 -15.70 4.11 47.62
C PRO A 192 -16.53 4.11 48.91
N CYS A 193 -16.99 5.28 49.34
CA CYS A 193 -17.82 5.47 50.53
C CYS A 193 -17.08 5.37 51.89
N CYS A 194 -16.36 6.45 52.24
CA CYS A 194 -16.45 6.96 53.61
C CYS A 194 -17.25 8.27 53.54
N ASN A 195 -18.58 8.16 53.62
CA ASN A 195 -19.45 9.28 53.92
C ASN A 195 -20.24 8.91 55.19
N SER A 196 -19.93 9.57 56.31
CA SER A 196 -20.91 9.82 57.38
C SER A 196 -20.37 10.84 58.38
N SER A 197 -21.03 12.01 58.40
CA SER A 197 -21.41 12.82 59.58
C SER A 197 -20.31 13.23 60.57
N SER A 198 -20.02 14.52 60.82
CA SER A 198 -20.99 15.58 61.09
C SER A 198 -20.26 16.87 61.51
N VAL A 199 -21.01 17.98 61.50
CA VAL A 199 -20.89 19.15 62.37
C VAL A 199 -20.40 20.47 61.74
N HIS A 200 -21.39 21.40 61.67
CA HIS A 200 -21.34 22.87 61.77
C HIS A 200 -21.62 23.77 60.54
N ARG A 201 -22.86 24.34 60.59
CA ARG A 201 -23.29 25.73 60.29
C ARG A 201 -23.27 26.18 58.82
N LEU A 202 -24.24 26.90 58.26
CA LEU A 202 -25.57 27.47 58.58
C LEU A 202 -26.17 27.92 57.21
N PRO A 203 -27.47 28.24 57.12
CA PRO A 203 -28.18 28.52 55.87
C PRO A 203 -28.35 30.03 55.59
N SER A 204 -28.46 30.40 54.31
CA SER A 204 -29.28 31.54 53.84
C SER A 204 -29.40 31.47 52.30
N PHE A 205 -30.56 31.10 51.76
CA PHE A 205 -31.67 31.98 51.34
C PHE A 205 -31.39 32.74 50.03
N GLY A 206 -32.22 32.50 49.00
CA GLY A 206 -32.33 33.39 47.84
C GLY A 206 -32.74 32.73 46.51
N TYR A 207 -34.00 32.33 46.39
CA TYR A 207 -34.71 32.11 45.12
C TYR A 207 -34.97 33.44 44.39
N VAL A 208 -34.87 33.49 43.04
CA VAL A 208 -35.73 34.23 42.07
C VAL A 208 -35.45 33.65 40.66
N GLN A 209 -36.23 32.69 40.12
CA GLN A 209 -37.39 32.81 39.20
C GLN A 209 -37.22 33.80 38.01
N SER A 210 -37.23 33.32 36.76
CA SER A 210 -38.42 33.25 35.88
C SER A 210 -38.51 34.41 34.87
N SER A 211 -38.33 34.05 33.59
CA SER A 211 -39.10 34.48 32.42
C SER A 211 -39.85 35.82 32.44
N ARG A 212 -39.50 36.69 31.48
CA ARG A 212 -40.46 37.23 30.51
C ARG A 212 -39.83 37.17 29.12
#